data_AF-A0A9X1SW23-F1
#
_entry.id   AF-A0A9X1SW23-F1
#
_cell.length_a   1.000
_cell.length_b   1.000
_cell.length_c   1.000
_cell.angle_alpha   90.00
_cell.angle_beta   90.00
_cell.angle_gamma   90.00
#
_symmetry.space_group_name_H-M   'P 1'
#
loop_
_entity.id
_entity.type
_entity.pdbx_description
1 polymer ?
#
loop_
_entity_poly.entity_id
_entity_poly.type
_entity_poly.pdbx_seq_one_letter_code
_entity_poly.pdbx_strand_id
1 'polypeptide(L)'
;MQESYDFVFESFRLAQLCDQLLKGAAVDGEIVFHSVGTESRLDAASFFFSDADLEALDASGFKDSVLALLDDLIIYRTRCQEQNCRDGVLRLEQSKPSVVWLPNGGGDVMVRARRGW
;
A
#
# COMPACT_ATOMS: atom_id res chain seq x y z
N MET A 1 1.57 21.59 16.61
CA MET A 1 2.46 20.59 17.23
C MET A 1 2.79 19.61 16.12
N GLN A 2 4.05 19.48 15.72
CA GLN A 2 4.42 18.53 14.66
C GLN A 2 4.46 17.15 15.30
N GLU A 3 3.61 16.24 14.83
CA GLU A 3 3.61 14.85 15.26
C GLU A 3 4.69 14.10 14.48
N SER A 4 5.54 13.33 15.17
CA SER A 4 6.48 12.42 14.53
C SER A 4 5.73 11.24 13.93
N TYR A 5 6.14 10.78 12.74
CA TYR A 5 5.53 9.60 12.13
C TYR A 5 5.88 8.33 12.90
N ASP A 6 4.86 7.55 13.24
CA ASP A 6 5.03 6.27 13.92
C ASP A 6 5.05 5.12 12.90
N PHE A 7 6.26 4.68 12.57
CA PHE A 7 6.50 3.54 11.69
C PHE A 7 6.05 2.20 12.30
N VAL A 8 6.00 2.11 13.63
CA VAL A 8 5.51 0.92 14.35
C VAL A 8 4.00 0.84 14.18
N PHE A 9 3.29 1.97 14.29
CA PHE A 9 1.86 2.04 14.02
C PHE A 9 1.53 1.62 12.58
N GLU A 10 2.24 2.14 11.57
CA GLU A 10 2.07 1.77 10.17
C GLU A 10 2.21 0.25 9.97
N SER A 11 3.34 -0.30 10.43
CA SER A 11 3.66 -1.72 10.30
C SER A 11 2.62 -2.59 11.03
N PHE A 12 2.21 -2.16 12.22
CA PHE A 12 1.20 -2.86 13.02
C PHE A 12 -0.17 -2.89 12.32
N ARG A 13 -0.62 -1.75 11.76
CA ARG A 13 -1.92 -1.66 11.08
C ARG A 13 -1.96 -2.52 9.82
N LEU A 14 -0.88 -2.51 9.03
CA LEU A 14 -0.76 -3.38 7.86
C LEU A 14 -0.78 -4.86 8.26
N ALA A 15 0.01 -5.23 9.27
CA ALA A 15 0.06 -6.61 9.77
C ALA A 15 -1.30 -7.06 10.32
N GLN A 16 -1.99 -6.20 11.07
CA GLN A 16 -3.33 -6.46 11.58
C GLN A 16 -4.33 -6.72 10.45
N LEU A 17 -4.29 -5.93 9.37
CA LEU A 17 -5.16 -6.11 8.22
C LEU A 17 -4.93 -7.47 7.54
N CYS A 18 -3.66 -7.84 7.34
CA CYS A 18 -3.30 -9.12 6.74
C CYS A 18 -3.72 -10.30 7.61
N ASP A 19 -3.53 -10.23 8.93
CA ASP A 19 -3.97 -11.29 9.87
C ASP A 19 -5.50 -11.46 9.90
N GLN A 20 -6.26 -10.38 9.69
CA GLN A 20 -7.72 -10.42 9.69
C GLN A 20 -8.29 -11.01 8.40
N LEU A 21 -7.77 -10.61 7.24
CA LEU A 21 -8.40 -10.89 5.95
C LEU A 21 -7.69 -12.00 5.17
N LEU A 22 -6.38 -12.18 5.36
CA LEU A 22 -5.58 -13.17 4.63
C LEU A 22 -5.21 -14.39 5.50
N LYS A 23 -5.94 -14.60 6.60
CA LYS A 23 -5.65 -15.70 7.52
C LYS A 23 -5.74 -17.05 6.81
N GLY A 24 -4.60 -17.75 6.72
CA GLY A 24 -4.51 -19.06 6.08
C GLY A 24 -4.34 -19.01 4.56
N ALA A 25 -4.32 -17.81 3.95
CA ALA A 25 -3.87 -17.61 2.58
C ALA A 25 -2.39 -17.19 2.61
N ALA A 26 -1.59 -17.74 1.69
CA ALA A 26 -0.21 -17.36 1.48
C ALA A 26 -0.11 -16.61 0.15
N VAL A 27 -0.27 -15.29 0.22
CA VAL A 27 -0.29 -14.42 -0.96
C VAL A 27 1.07 -13.76 -1.15
N ASP A 28 1.57 -13.79 -2.39
CA ASP A 28 2.81 -13.13 -2.79
C ASP A 28 2.56 -12.13 -3.92
N GLY A 29 3.05 -10.90 -3.75
CA GLY A 29 2.96 -9.87 -4.78
C GLY A 29 3.09 -8.47 -4.23
N GLU A 30 2.69 -7.48 -5.02
CA GLU A 30 2.82 -6.09 -4.62
C GLU A 30 1.67 -5.21 -5.10
N ILE A 31 1.43 -4.15 -4.34
CA ILE A 31 0.49 -3.08 -4.64
C ILE A 31 1.32 -1.81 -4.79
N VAL A 32 1.36 -1.28 -6.01
CA VAL A 32 1.96 0.03 -6.25
C VAL A 32 0.85 1.07 -6.14
N PHE A 33 1.01 2.01 -5.22
CA PHE A 33 0.03 3.05 -4.95
C PHE A 33 0.63 4.42 -5.16
N HIS A 34 -0.19 5.36 -5.61
CA HIS A 34 0.26 6.72 -5.87
C HIS A 34 -0.85 7.75 -5.78
N SER A 35 -0.41 8.99 -5.54
CA SER A 35 -1.25 10.17 -5.52
C SER A 35 -0.86 11.06 -6.70
N VAL A 36 -1.79 11.28 -7.62
CA VAL A 36 -1.61 12.05 -8.86
C VAL A 36 -1.97 13.52 -8.65
N GLY A 37 -2.86 13.84 -7.69
CA GLY A 37 -3.39 15.18 -7.49
C GLY A 37 -2.48 16.16 -6.75
N THR A 38 -3.07 17.18 -6.13
CA THR A 38 -2.43 17.99 -5.09
C THR A 38 -2.92 17.62 -3.69
N GLU A 39 -3.97 16.80 -3.62
CA GLU A 39 -4.49 16.28 -2.36
C GLU A 39 -3.60 15.13 -1.90
N SER A 40 -3.29 15.10 -0.60
CA SER A 40 -2.59 13.98 0.02
C SER A 40 -3.54 12.83 0.25
N ARG A 41 -4.02 12.24 -0.84
CA ARG A 41 -4.95 11.11 -0.88
C ARG A 41 -4.56 10.10 -1.94
N LEU A 42 -4.96 8.86 -1.73
CA LEU A 42 -4.78 7.79 -2.69
C LEU A 42 -5.63 8.05 -3.94
N ASP A 43 -4.97 8.22 -5.10
CA ASP A 43 -5.67 8.39 -6.38
C ASP A 43 -5.74 7.08 -7.16
N ALA A 44 -4.68 6.26 -7.09
CA ALA A 44 -4.61 5.02 -7.83
C ALA A 44 -3.74 3.98 -7.13
N ALA A 45 -4.12 2.72 -7.32
CA ALA A 45 -3.34 1.56 -6.92
C ALA A 45 -3.40 0.49 -8.02
N SER A 46 -2.26 -0.13 -8.31
CA SER A 46 -2.14 -1.26 -9.22
C SER A 46 -1.70 -2.50 -8.46
N PHE A 47 -2.44 -3.60 -8.64
CA PHE A 47 -2.20 -4.87 -7.99
C PHE A 47 -1.41 -5.78 -8.95
N PHE A 48 -0.24 -6.25 -8.51
CA PHE A 48 0.64 -7.15 -9.24
C PHE A 48 0.78 -8.45 -8.45
N PHE A 49 -0.15 -9.37 -8.69
CA PHE A 49 -0.25 -10.67 -8.04
C PHE A 49 -0.55 -11.75 -9.09
N SER A 50 -0.39 -13.02 -8.73
CA SER A 50 -0.90 -14.11 -9.56
C SER A 50 -2.43 -14.09 -9.62
N ASP A 51 -3.03 -14.74 -10.63
CA ASP A 51 -4.50 -14.79 -10.74
C ASP A 51 -5.14 -15.47 -9.51
N ALA A 52 -4.53 -16.55 -9.01
CA ALA A 52 -4.98 -17.26 -7.82
C ALA A 52 -4.93 -16.37 -6.56
N ASP A 53 -3.88 -15.56 -6.43
CA ASP A 53 -3.75 -14.60 -5.34
C ASP A 53 -4.77 -13.47 -5.47
N LEU A 54 -5.00 -12.95 -6.68
CA LEU A 54 -6.02 -11.92 -6.93
C LEU A 54 -7.41 -12.41 -6.51
N GLU A 55 -7.76 -13.65 -6.83
CA GLU A 55 -9.01 -14.28 -6.39
C GLU A 55 -9.09 -14.39 -4.86
N ALA A 56 -8.00 -14.76 -4.18
CA ALA A 56 -7.95 -14.80 -2.72
C ALA A 56 -8.09 -13.41 -2.08
N LEU A 57 -7.48 -12.38 -2.68
CA LEU A 57 -7.61 -10.99 -2.24
C LEU A 57 -9.03 -10.46 -2.43
N ASP A 58 -9.71 -10.84 -3.51
CA ASP A 58 -11.10 -10.46 -3.77
C ASP A 58 -12.07 -11.15 -2.81
N ALA A 59 -11.92 -12.46 -2.62
CA ALA A 59 -12.78 -13.25 -1.74
C ALA A 59 -12.70 -12.83 -0.25
N SER A 60 -11.56 -12.27 0.16
CA SER A 60 -11.32 -11.80 1.53
C SER A 60 -11.77 -10.36 1.80
N GLY A 61 -12.09 -9.57 0.76
CA GLY A 61 -12.33 -8.13 0.92
C GLY A 61 -11.07 -7.33 1.26
N PHE A 62 -9.88 -7.92 1.04
CA PHE A 62 -8.60 -7.28 1.33
C PHE A 62 -8.37 -6.04 0.47
N LYS A 63 -8.74 -6.08 -0.82
CA LYS A 63 -8.50 -4.97 -1.76
C LYS A 63 -9.13 -3.67 -1.29
N ASP A 64 -10.40 -3.66 -0.90
CA ASP A 64 -11.06 -2.44 -0.43
C ASP A 64 -10.44 -1.91 0.88
N SER A 65 -10.17 -2.84 1.80
CA SER A 65 -9.66 -2.49 3.13
C SER A 65 -8.22 -1.97 3.08
N VAL A 66 -7.37 -2.52 2.19
CA VAL A 66 -5.99 -2.04 2.03
C VAL A 66 -5.95 -0.68 1.35
N LEU A 67 -6.84 -0.39 0.40
CA LEU A 67 -6.93 0.93 -0.23
C LEU A 67 -7.31 2.01 0.77
N ALA A 68 -8.30 1.75 1.63
CA ALA A 68 -8.68 2.67 2.69
C ALA A 68 -7.53 2.92 3.68
N LEU A 69 -6.82 1.86 4.08
CA LEU A 69 -5.67 1.99 4.97
C LEU A 69 -4.52 2.77 4.31
N LEU A 70 -4.24 2.54 3.03
CA LEU A 70 -3.19 3.28 2.31
C LEU A 70 -3.53 4.78 2.20
N ASP A 71 -4.80 5.14 1.98
CA ASP A 71 -5.25 6.54 2.01
C ASP A 71 -5.01 7.19 3.38
N ASP A 72 -5.40 6.51 4.46
CA ASP A 72 -5.17 6.97 5.83
C ASP A 72 -3.67 7.15 6.13
N LEU A 73 -2.83 6.22 5.66
CA LEU A 73 -1.37 6.30 5.85
C LEU A 73 -0.76 7.45 5.06
N ILE A 74 -1.19 7.73 3.82
CA ILE A 74 -0.77 8.90 3.04
C ILE A 74 -1.11 10.19 3.79
N ILE A 75 -2.34 10.29 4.32
CA ILE A 75 -2.80 11.45 5.09
C ILE A 75 -1.97 11.62 6.36
N TYR A 76 -1.76 10.54 7.13
CA TYR A 76 -0.98 10.56 8.36
C TYR A 76 0.48 10.97 8.10
N ARG A 77 1.12 10.36 7.11
CA ARG A 77 2.51 10.63 6.71
C ARG A 77 2.68 12.07 6.23
N THR A 78 1.71 12.60 5.50
CA THR A 78 1.68 14.02 5.10
C THR A 78 1.56 14.95 6.31
N ARG A 79 0.68 14.65 7.27
CA ARG A 79 0.50 15.48 8.49
C ARG A 79 1.77 15.55 9.32
N CYS A 80 2.54 14.46 9.37
CA CYS A 80 3.86 14.41 10.01
C CYS A 80 4.96 15.14 9.22
N GLN A 81 4.67 15.60 8.00
CA GLN A 81 5.62 16.22 7.06
C GLN A 81 6.79 15.30 6.69
N GLU A 82 6.53 14.00 6.64
CA GLU A 82 7.52 13.02 6.18
C GLU A 82 7.84 13.24 4.70
N GLN A 83 9.11 13.00 4.35
CA GLN A 83 9.50 12.89 2.94
C GLN A 83 8.88 11.63 2.36
N ASN A 84 8.55 11.67 1.06
CA ASN A 84 7.98 10.54 0.32
C ASN A 84 6.70 10.04 1.00
N CYS A 85 5.61 10.79 0.86
CA CYS A 85 4.37 10.54 1.58
C CYS A 85 3.19 10.14 0.68
N ARG A 86 3.40 10.12 -0.64
CA ARG A 86 2.33 10.08 -1.64
C ARG A 86 2.29 8.79 -2.45
N ASP A 87 3.47 8.22 -2.68
CA ASP A 87 3.65 7.06 -3.52
C ASP A 87 4.38 5.98 -2.75
N GLY A 88 4.10 4.73 -3.09
CA GLY A 88 4.75 3.61 -2.43
C GLY A 88 4.45 2.27 -3.06
N VAL A 89 5.12 1.27 -2.53
CA VAL A 89 4.90 -0.13 -2.86
C VAL A 89 4.64 -0.88 -1.56
N LEU A 90 3.46 -1.46 -1.44
CA LEU A 90 3.15 -2.44 -0.41
C LEU A 90 3.43 -3.83 -0.98
N ARG A 91 4.39 -4.55 -0.42
CA ARG A 91 4.71 -5.93 -0.78
C ARG A 91 4.07 -6.88 0.22
N LEU A 92 3.53 -7.98 -0.29
CA LEU A 92 3.11 -9.13 0.50
C LEU A 92 4.06 -10.28 0.16
N GLU A 93 4.72 -10.79 1.19
CA GLU A 93 5.50 -12.03 1.10
C GLU A 93 4.88 -13.04 2.06
N GLN A 94 4.22 -14.07 1.52
CA GLN A 94 3.44 -15.04 2.30
C GLN A 94 2.46 -14.34 3.25
N SER A 95 1.73 -13.35 2.72
CA SER A 95 0.78 -12.50 3.46
C SER A 95 1.41 -11.65 4.58
N LYS A 96 2.75 -11.49 4.60
CA LYS A 96 3.43 -10.55 5.50
C LYS A 96 3.66 -9.23 4.77
N PRO A 97 3.10 -8.12 5.28
CA PRO A 97 3.22 -6.84 4.62
C PRO A 97 4.55 -6.15 4.91
N SER A 98 5.10 -5.48 3.90
CA SER A 98 6.13 -4.46 4.05
C SER A 98 5.85 -3.31 3.09
N VAL A 99 6.02 -2.07 3.54
CA VAL A 99 5.79 -0.89 2.71
C VAL A 99 7.09 -0.14 2.46
N VAL A 100 7.29 0.29 1.23
CA VAL A 100 8.39 1.16 0.82
C VAL A 100 7.80 2.40 0.19
N TRP A 101 8.04 3.55 0.82
CA TRP A 101 7.61 4.85 0.31
C TRP A 101 8.57 5.35 -0.77
N LEU A 102 8.00 5.86 -1.86
CA LEU A 102 8.73 6.29 -3.05
C LEU A 102 8.76 7.83 -3.16
N PRO A 103 9.77 8.40 -3.84
CA PRO A 103 9.74 9.79 -4.26
C PRO A 103 8.48 10.11 -5.07
N ASN A 104 8.03 11.35 -5.01
CA ASN A 104 6.85 11.80 -5.77
C ASN A 104 7.00 11.49 -7.28
N GLY A 105 5.96 10.90 -7.86
CA GLY A 105 5.95 10.37 -9.22
C GLY A 105 6.52 8.94 -9.35
N GLY A 106 7.12 8.40 -8.29
CA GLY A 106 7.78 7.10 -8.30
C GLY A 106 6.81 5.93 -8.51
N GLY A 107 5.57 6.06 -8.03
CA GLY A 107 4.54 5.03 -8.25
C GLY A 107 4.16 4.88 -9.72
N ASP A 108 3.98 5.98 -10.46
CA ASP A 108 3.67 5.94 -11.90
C ASP A 108 4.83 5.34 -12.71
N VAL A 109 6.08 5.71 -12.38
CA VAL A 109 7.28 5.11 -12.98
C VAL A 109 7.31 3.59 -12.75
N MET A 110 7.03 3.15 -11.52
CA MET A 110 6.98 1.73 -11.18
C MET A 110 5.87 0.98 -11.93
N VAL A 111 4.66 1.54 -12.00
CA VAL A 111 3.54 0.93 -12.73
C VAL A 111 3.89 0.74 -14.20
N ARG A 112 4.51 1.74 -14.85
CA ARG A 112 4.94 1.64 -16.25
C ARG A 112 6.01 0.56 -16.45
N ALA A 113 7.01 0.52 -15.57
CA ALA A 113 8.06 -0.49 -15.61
C ALA A 113 7.50 -1.92 -15.47
N ARG A 114 6.52 -2.12 -14.58
CA ARG A 114 5.87 -3.43 -14.39
C ARG A 114 4.97 -3.84 -15.56
N ARG A 115 4.37 -2.86 -16.26
CA ARG A 115 3.52 -3.10 -17.43
C ARG A 115 4.32 -3.26 -18.74
N GLY A 116 5.64 -3.13 -18.70
CA GLY A 116 6.53 -3.37 -19.85
C GLY A 116 6.53 -2.26 -20.90
N TRP A 117 6.42 -0.99 -20.48
CA TRP A 117 6.48 0.19 -21.34
C TRP A 117 7.89 0.75 -21.47
#